data_AF-A0A2L2WUK5-F1
#
_entry.id   AF-A0A2L2WUK5-F1
#
_cell.length_a   1.000
_cell.length_b   1.000
_cell.length_c   1.000
_cell.angle_alpha   90.00
_cell.angle_beta   90.00
_cell.angle_gamma   90.00
#
_symmetry.space_group_name_H-M   'P 1'
#
loop_
_entity.id
_entity.type
_entity.pdbx_description
1 polymer ?
#
loop_
_entity_poly.entity_id
_entity_poly.type
_entity_poly.pdbx_seq_one_letter_code
_entity_poly.pdbx_strand_id
1 'polypeptide(L)'
;MASDLTERLNQRPDLVQQIEYTLSPEYHMHEAYEDKLAILVCQIKIWKAKGNDWFSIPSANQCLTIRECESIEVSDSAKNLINKAVVRFPRGTVISLSSHKDKSVVTGDLTDLTENFEDLKKANNNGDLLTTSTALFNQDGVSTTSIAANYDDKGLIDFNRTKNEIALLSPNDVAIGNRIEIRLGYAYSEQEFEKMNTADSDPNLDVVFTGFITSVSVDTPLVLECTNMAHILASVSTPNISAKATLMVKDFLDDDGEYHLLKDTGIPLAASSKGSTIAVSGGSISNNLTIADVLTEWNKSGVLCMMETKSDGSVQLRVGLTYYAGKGGGGLPNNDKKYITYNGGNNTIKLIQFDWDVAQDKLTLKRNDKKYLAVEAQGRTKENQFFKLTVRKNPDPDDEGWMIDADSQFQIVNRRKVKDRKKMKFINGTWSTKRIEGHLTDAAKLDKYNVIHYLSTKVGITEEELIEEAKQYWANYNPNGISGSIVIFGDLFIKPTEIVGLIDVRQPEKNGYYYVEAVNTTFGVNGYRRELSIPFKIATFSKTVQII
;
A
#
# COMPACT_ATOMS: atom_id res chain seq x y z
N MET A 1 -8.43 0.23 50.05
CA MET A 1 -8.67 -0.41 48.74
C MET A 1 -9.50 0.52 47.85
N ALA A 2 -8.97 1.70 47.58
CA ALA A 2 -9.61 2.73 46.75
C ALA A 2 -8.51 3.59 46.07
N SER A 3 -7.46 2.92 45.61
CA SER A 3 -6.44 3.49 44.75
C SER A 3 -6.62 2.84 43.38
N ASP A 4 -6.86 3.69 42.39
CA ASP A 4 -6.78 3.44 40.96
C ASP A 4 -7.89 2.76 40.17
N LEU A 5 -9.11 3.29 40.34
CA LEU A 5 -10.00 3.36 39.18
C LEU A 5 -9.58 4.46 38.18
N THR A 6 -8.87 5.50 38.62
CA THR A 6 -8.47 6.63 37.75
C THR A 6 -7.26 6.29 36.87
N GLU A 7 -6.25 5.54 37.34
CA GLU A 7 -5.20 5.03 36.43
C GLU A 7 -5.75 4.02 35.41
N ARG A 8 -6.75 3.20 35.76
CA ARG A 8 -7.43 2.32 34.78
C ARG A 8 -8.24 3.08 33.74
N LEU A 9 -8.84 4.22 34.12
CA LEU A 9 -9.53 5.12 33.19
C LEU A 9 -8.58 5.89 32.24
N ASN A 10 -7.28 5.98 32.56
CA ASN A 10 -6.30 6.70 31.76
C ASN A 10 -5.38 5.80 30.93
N GLN A 11 -5.42 4.49 31.14
CA GLN A 11 -4.78 3.55 30.24
C GLN A 11 -5.61 3.48 28.96
N ARG A 12 -4.98 3.75 27.81
CA ARG A 12 -5.51 3.42 26.47
C ARG A 12 -6.06 1.99 26.53
N PRO A 13 -7.02 1.57 25.68
CA PRO A 13 -7.31 0.15 25.46
C PRO A 13 -6.09 -0.59 24.82
N ASP A 14 -4.88 -0.26 25.28
CA ASP A 14 -3.58 -0.78 24.91
C ASP A 14 -3.48 -2.19 25.45
N LEU A 15 -3.89 -3.13 24.62
CA LEU A 15 -2.92 -3.75 23.74
C LEU A 15 -3.72 -4.29 22.56
N VAL A 16 -3.39 -3.85 21.35
CA VAL A 16 -3.58 -4.73 20.19
C VAL A 16 -2.89 -6.03 20.57
N GLN A 17 -3.68 -7.05 20.93
CA GLN A 17 -3.13 -8.29 21.45
C GLN A 17 -2.25 -8.89 20.39
N GLN A 18 -0.97 -8.88 20.69
CA GLN A 18 0.08 -9.40 19.87
C GLN A 18 0.47 -10.73 20.48
N ILE A 19 -0.09 -11.80 19.94
CA ILE A 19 0.19 -13.15 20.43
C ILE A 19 1.21 -13.83 19.52
N GLU A 20 2.07 -14.66 20.10
CA GLU A 20 2.78 -15.65 19.29
C GLU A 20 1.78 -16.70 18.79
N TYR A 21 1.90 -17.11 17.53
CA TYR A 21 0.98 -18.06 16.90
C TYR A 21 0.84 -19.42 17.62
N THR A 22 1.80 -19.78 18.48
CA THR A 22 1.86 -21.02 19.27
C THR A 22 1.08 -20.95 20.58
N LEU A 23 0.73 -19.74 21.01
CA LEU A 23 0.02 -19.50 22.26
C LEU A 23 -1.49 -19.62 22.07
N SER A 24 -2.21 -19.78 23.18
CA SER A 24 -3.66 -19.76 23.15
C SER A 24 -4.11 -18.34 22.80
N PRO A 25 -5.04 -18.15 21.86
CA PRO A 25 -5.65 -16.85 21.66
C PRO A 25 -6.46 -16.47 22.90
N GLU A 26 -6.26 -15.25 23.39
CA GLU A 26 -6.95 -14.70 24.55
C GLU A 26 -8.06 -13.77 24.04
N TYR A 27 -9.24 -13.87 24.63
CA TYR A 27 -10.37 -12.96 24.43
C TYR A 27 -10.57 -12.24 25.76
N HIS A 28 -10.63 -10.92 25.74
CA HIS A 28 -10.75 -10.12 26.95
C HIS A 28 -12.16 -9.54 27.00
N MET A 29 -12.87 -9.83 28.09
CA MET A 29 -14.19 -9.25 28.30
C MET A 29 -14.08 -7.74 28.55
N HIS A 30 -14.62 -6.95 27.63
CA HIS A 30 -14.68 -5.49 27.76
C HIS A 30 -15.85 -5.05 28.63
N GLU A 31 -15.61 -4.14 29.58
CA GLU A 31 -16.64 -3.57 30.45
C GLU A 31 -17.18 -2.23 29.90
N ALA A 32 -18.47 -1.95 30.17
CA ALA A 32 -19.18 -0.78 29.60
C ALA A 32 -18.61 0.60 29.98
N TYR A 33 -17.69 0.70 30.96
CA TYR A 33 -17.04 1.95 31.31
C TYR A 33 -15.83 2.28 30.40
N GLU A 34 -15.42 1.35 29.53
CA GLU A 34 -14.31 1.52 28.58
C GLU A 34 -14.69 2.33 27.34
N ASP A 35 -15.98 2.65 27.16
CA ASP A 35 -16.51 3.53 26.12
C ASP A 35 -16.09 4.99 26.37
N LYS A 36 -14.86 5.32 25.97
CA LYS A 36 -14.31 6.69 26.08
C LYS A 36 -14.72 7.54 24.88
N LEU A 37 -14.86 8.84 25.11
CA LEU A 37 -14.97 9.82 24.03
C LEU A 37 -13.70 9.75 23.17
N ALA A 38 -13.84 9.33 21.91
CA ALA A 38 -12.74 9.27 20.95
C ALA A 38 -12.82 10.44 19.98
N ILE A 39 -11.85 11.34 20.04
CA ILE A 39 -11.72 12.49 19.15
C ILE A 39 -10.83 12.08 17.97
N LEU A 40 -11.30 12.30 16.76
CA LEU A 40 -10.54 12.03 15.55
C LEU A 40 -9.41 13.05 15.40
N VAL A 41 -8.19 12.57 15.16
CA VAL A 41 -7.03 13.44 14.91
C VAL A 41 -6.43 13.08 13.56
N CYS A 42 -6.19 14.10 12.74
CA CYS A 42 -5.43 13.97 11.50
C CYS A 42 -4.28 14.97 11.45
N GLN A 43 -3.21 14.59 10.76
CA GLN A 43 -2.12 15.46 10.40
C GLN A 43 -1.74 15.19 8.95
N ILE A 44 -1.84 16.22 8.12
CA ILE A 44 -1.47 16.17 6.72
C ILE A 44 -0.33 17.15 6.52
N LYS A 45 0.85 16.65 6.16
CA LYS A 45 2.02 17.47 5.83
C LYS A 45 2.21 17.47 4.32
N ILE A 46 2.38 18.65 3.72
CA ILE A 46 2.63 18.84 2.29
C ILE A 46 3.88 19.70 2.11
N TRP A 47 4.81 19.26 1.27
CA TRP A 47 6.04 20.01 1.00
C TRP A 47 6.63 19.73 -0.37
N LYS A 48 7.45 20.67 -0.85
CA LYS A 48 8.30 20.48 -2.02
C LYS A 48 9.58 19.76 -1.60
N ALA A 49 9.89 18.65 -2.28
CA ALA A 49 11.14 17.94 -2.05
C ALA A 49 12.36 18.80 -2.45
N LYS A 50 13.47 18.64 -1.74
CA LYS A 50 14.72 19.36 -2.03
C LYS A 50 15.52 18.61 -3.08
N GLY A 51 15.35 18.97 -4.35
CA GLY A 51 15.97 18.23 -5.46
C GLY A 51 15.49 16.79 -5.48
N ASN A 52 16.42 15.83 -5.41
CA ASN A 52 16.11 14.38 -5.41
C ASN A 52 15.99 13.79 -3.99
N ASP A 53 15.99 14.60 -2.94
CA ASP A 53 15.76 14.13 -1.57
C ASP A 53 14.24 14.00 -1.30
N TRP A 54 13.72 12.83 -1.66
CA TRP A 54 12.29 12.49 -1.53
C TRP A 54 11.90 11.97 -0.13
N PHE A 55 12.88 11.55 0.66
CA PHE A 55 12.69 10.77 1.89
C PHE A 55 12.78 11.61 3.16
N SER A 56 13.43 12.78 3.09
CA SER A 56 13.42 13.72 4.21
C SER A 56 12.01 14.28 4.44
N ILE A 57 11.49 14.03 5.64
CA ILE A 57 10.24 14.62 6.12
C ILE A 57 10.61 15.88 6.91
N PRO A 58 10.21 17.08 6.44
CA PRO A 58 10.45 18.31 7.17
C PRO A 58 9.65 18.37 8.47
N SER A 59 10.14 19.13 9.43
CA SER A 59 9.35 19.49 10.62
C SER A 59 8.12 20.33 10.21
N ALA A 60 7.07 20.33 11.03
CA ALA A 60 5.80 21.00 10.77
C ALA A 60 5.98 22.49 10.48
N ASN A 61 7.02 23.11 11.03
CA ASN A 61 7.35 24.51 10.78
C ASN A 61 8.12 24.77 9.47
N GLN A 62 8.33 23.76 8.64
CA GLN A 62 9.04 23.85 7.36
C GLN A 62 8.18 23.33 6.20
N CYS A 63 6.92 23.00 6.46
CA CYS A 63 5.99 22.47 5.48
C CYS A 63 4.58 22.99 5.75
N LEU A 64 3.70 22.82 4.78
CA LEU A 64 2.28 23.08 4.95
C LEU A 64 1.69 21.95 5.82
N THR A 65 1.27 22.28 7.03
CA THR A 65 0.62 21.32 7.94
C THR A 65 -0.86 21.64 8.08
N ILE A 66 -1.71 20.64 7.87
CA ILE A 66 -3.16 20.73 7.95
C ILE A 66 -3.65 19.68 8.96
N ARG A 67 -4.57 20.08 9.85
CA ARG A 67 -5.09 19.24 10.95
C ARG A 67 -6.57 18.91 10.83
N GLU A 68 -7.19 19.36 9.74
CA GLU A 68 -8.58 19.12 9.43
C GLU A 68 -8.75 18.63 7.99
N CYS A 69 -9.78 17.83 7.78
CA CYS A 69 -10.19 17.38 6.46
C CYS A 69 -11.69 17.05 6.48
N GLU A 70 -12.30 17.06 5.30
CA GLU A 70 -13.67 16.58 5.11
C GLU A 70 -13.67 15.05 5.04
N SER A 71 -12.77 14.52 4.21
CA SER A 71 -12.56 13.07 4.11
C SER A 71 -11.17 12.72 3.61
N ILE A 72 -10.71 11.54 4.01
CA ILE A 72 -9.52 10.88 3.45
C ILE A 72 -9.90 9.44 3.09
N GLU A 73 -9.52 9.04 1.89
CA GLU A 73 -9.66 7.67 1.39
C GLU A 73 -8.30 7.16 0.92
N VAL A 74 -7.81 6.05 1.46
CA VAL A 74 -6.55 5.42 1.05
C VAL A 74 -6.84 3.98 0.65
N SER A 75 -6.46 3.61 -0.58
CA SER A 75 -6.62 2.26 -1.10
C SER A 75 -5.26 1.59 -1.17
N ASP A 76 -4.98 0.69 -0.21
CA ASP A 76 -3.69 0.01 -0.08
C ASP A 76 -3.83 -1.49 -0.37
N SER A 77 -3.26 -1.97 -1.47
CA SER A 77 -3.34 -3.38 -1.87
C SER A 77 -1.95 -3.94 -2.12
N ALA A 78 -1.71 -5.16 -1.65
CA ALA A 78 -0.48 -5.89 -1.94
C ALA A 78 -0.31 -6.29 -3.42
N LYS A 79 -1.42 -6.27 -4.19
CA LYS A 79 -1.42 -6.62 -5.62
C LYS A 79 -0.97 -5.45 -6.51
N ASN A 80 -1.05 -4.23 -6.00
CA ASN A 80 -0.72 -3.01 -6.74
C ASN A 80 0.52 -2.37 -6.12
N LEU A 81 1.55 -2.16 -6.92
CA LEU A 81 2.77 -1.49 -6.46
C LEU A 81 2.50 0.00 -6.17
N ILE A 82 1.75 0.66 -7.05
CA ILE A 82 1.34 2.07 -6.91
C ILE A 82 -0.08 2.13 -6.36
N ASN A 83 -0.18 2.50 -5.09
CA ASN A 83 -1.44 2.68 -4.36
C ASN A 83 -1.86 4.15 -4.36
N LYS A 84 -3.16 4.40 -4.16
CA LYS A 84 -3.77 5.74 -4.30
C LYS A 84 -4.36 6.24 -2.99
N ALA A 85 -4.35 7.56 -2.81
CA ALA A 85 -5.10 8.25 -1.78
C ALA A 85 -5.84 9.46 -2.35
N VAL A 86 -6.98 9.79 -1.76
CA VAL A 86 -7.77 10.98 -2.06
C VAL A 86 -8.01 11.73 -0.76
N VAL A 87 -7.71 13.02 -0.75
CA VAL A 87 -7.93 13.91 0.40
C VAL A 87 -8.87 15.03 -0.03
N ARG A 88 -9.93 15.25 0.72
CA ARG A 88 -10.90 16.34 0.50
C ARG A 88 -10.87 17.30 1.67
N PHE A 89 -10.80 18.59 1.37
CA PHE A 89 -10.78 19.66 2.36
C PHE A 89 -12.07 20.48 2.28
N PRO A 90 -12.67 20.84 3.42
CA PRO A 90 -13.81 21.76 3.44
C PRO A 90 -13.40 23.14 2.92
N ARG A 91 -14.40 23.93 2.48
CA ARG A 91 -14.19 25.28 1.92
C ARG A 91 -13.54 26.28 2.89
N GLY A 92 -13.51 25.97 4.18
CA GLY A 92 -12.98 26.81 5.24
C GLY A 92 -11.68 26.31 5.86
N THR A 93 -10.97 25.36 5.23
CA THR A 93 -9.77 24.78 5.83
C THR A 93 -8.71 25.84 6.10
N VAL A 94 -8.27 25.91 7.35
CA VAL A 94 -7.25 26.81 7.87
C VAL A 94 -5.88 26.16 7.73
N ILE A 95 -4.91 26.93 7.25
CA ILE A 95 -3.52 26.50 7.13
C ILE A 95 -2.59 27.32 8.03
N SER A 96 -1.58 26.65 8.58
CA SER A 96 -0.44 27.31 9.24
C SER A 96 0.79 27.18 8.34
N LEU A 97 1.32 28.31 7.85
CA LEU A 97 2.53 28.35 7.04
C LEU A 97 3.66 29.02 7.83
N SER A 98 4.83 28.40 7.88
CA SER A 98 6.03 29.04 8.43
C SER A 98 7.20 28.90 7.47
N SER A 99 7.78 30.04 7.08
CA SER A 99 8.90 30.15 6.16
C SER A 99 10.21 30.46 6.91
N HIS A 100 11.34 29.98 6.35
CA HIS A 100 12.69 30.26 6.83
C HIS A 100 13.14 31.68 6.46
N LYS A 101 13.93 32.30 7.34
CA LYS A 101 14.64 33.56 7.06
C LYS A 101 15.89 33.22 6.23
N ASP A 102 16.08 33.89 5.09
CA ASP A 102 17.26 33.68 4.26
C ASP A 102 18.52 34.20 4.99
N LYS A 103 19.62 33.43 4.95
CA LYS A 103 20.85 33.70 5.74
C LYS A 103 21.73 34.81 5.13
N SER A 104 21.33 35.38 4.00
CA SER A 104 22.08 36.38 3.23
C SER A 104 21.82 37.83 3.64
N VAL A 105 20.94 38.09 4.61
CA VAL A 105 20.62 39.46 5.05
C VAL A 105 21.45 39.83 6.27
N VAL A 106 22.50 40.63 6.07
CA VAL A 106 23.29 41.24 7.14
C VAL A 106 22.72 42.63 7.43
N THR A 107 22.37 42.90 8.69
CA THR A 107 22.01 44.24 9.17
C THR A 107 23.29 44.98 9.59
N GLY A 108 23.57 46.13 8.98
CA GLY A 108 24.69 47.01 9.35
C GLY A 108 24.25 48.47 9.44
N ASP A 109 24.79 49.20 10.43
CA ASP A 109 24.56 50.64 10.59
C ASP A 109 25.34 51.44 9.54
N LEU A 110 24.69 52.47 8.99
CA LEU A 110 25.15 53.20 7.80
C LEU A 110 26.36 54.13 8.04
N THR A 111 26.94 54.15 9.24
CA THR A 111 27.96 55.13 9.63
C THR A 111 29.40 54.71 9.39
N ASP A 112 29.68 53.43 9.07
CA ASP A 112 31.05 52.88 9.03
C ASP A 112 31.48 52.25 7.69
N LEU A 113 30.99 52.70 6.52
CA LEU A 113 31.39 52.11 5.23
C LEU A 113 31.82 53.14 4.18
N THR A 114 33.11 53.09 3.82
CA THR A 114 33.81 53.90 2.81
C THR A 114 34.00 53.20 1.46
N GLU A 115 33.11 52.30 1.05
CA GLU A 115 33.19 51.64 -0.26
C GLU A 115 31.83 51.57 -0.98
N ASN A 116 31.84 51.91 -2.27
CA ASN A 116 30.66 51.95 -3.15
C ASN A 116 30.16 50.55 -3.49
N PHE A 117 28.92 50.23 -3.07
CA PHE A 117 28.13 49.12 -3.62
C PHE A 117 26.78 49.65 -4.10
N GLU A 118 26.42 49.40 -5.37
CA GLU A 118 25.18 49.88 -6.00
C GLU A 118 23.91 49.08 -5.62
N ASP A 119 24.01 48.03 -4.82
CA ASP A 119 22.86 47.14 -4.51
C ASP A 119 22.50 47.08 -3.01
N LEU A 120 22.07 48.20 -2.43
CA LEU A 120 21.49 48.23 -1.08
C LEU A 120 20.00 48.61 -1.12
N LYS A 121 19.13 47.65 -0.82
CA LYS A 121 17.70 47.90 -0.55
C LYS A 121 17.52 48.37 0.89
N LYS A 122 16.89 49.53 1.09
CA LYS A 122 16.65 50.11 2.42
C LYS A 122 15.65 49.26 3.22
N ALA A 123 16.01 48.92 4.45
CA ALA A 123 15.11 48.33 5.44
C ALA A 123 14.67 49.39 6.47
N ASN A 124 13.48 49.23 7.06
CA ASN A 124 13.09 50.02 8.23
C ASN A 124 13.79 49.49 9.50
N ASN A 125 13.62 50.17 10.65
CA ASN A 125 14.28 49.84 11.92
C ASN A 125 13.99 48.42 12.47
N ASN A 126 13.11 47.64 11.82
CA ASN A 126 12.80 46.25 12.16
C ASN A 126 13.42 45.24 11.17
N GLY A 127 14.16 45.69 10.16
CA GLY A 127 14.85 44.83 9.20
C GLY A 127 14.00 44.36 8.01
N ASP A 128 12.84 45.00 7.76
CA ASP A 128 11.98 44.69 6.61
C ASP A 128 12.36 45.49 5.37
N LEU A 129 12.53 44.82 4.22
CA LEU A 129 12.80 45.43 2.92
C LEU A 129 11.58 46.21 2.40
N LEU A 130 11.73 47.53 2.20
CA LEU A 130 10.73 48.33 1.48
C LEU A 130 10.82 48.02 -0.02
N THR A 131 9.86 47.26 -0.56
CA THR A 131 9.56 47.33 -1.98
C THR A 131 8.59 48.50 -2.19
N THR A 132 9.01 49.49 -2.98
CA THR A 132 8.22 50.68 -3.28
C THR A 132 7.02 50.27 -4.13
N SER A 133 5.82 50.32 -3.54
CA SER A 133 4.57 50.18 -4.27
C SER A 133 4.39 51.41 -5.15
N THR A 134 4.36 51.24 -6.48
CA THR A 134 3.97 52.33 -7.38
C THR A 134 2.44 52.30 -7.47
N ALA A 135 1.78 53.04 -6.59
CA ALA A 135 0.33 53.23 -6.65
C ALA A 135 -0.02 54.17 -7.82
N LEU A 136 -0.73 53.66 -8.83
CA LEU A 136 -1.46 54.50 -9.77
C LEU A 136 -2.85 54.77 -9.18
N PHE A 137 -3.12 56.03 -8.86
CA PHE A 137 -4.42 56.48 -8.36
C PHE A 137 -5.40 56.63 -9.53
N ASN A 138 -6.53 55.92 -9.49
CA ASN A 138 -7.74 56.31 -10.25
C ASN A 138 -8.69 57.08 -9.33
N GLN A 139 -9.30 58.13 -9.89
CA GLN A 139 -9.95 59.23 -9.19
C GLN A 139 -11.36 58.93 -8.64
N ASP A 140 -11.64 57.68 -8.25
CA ASP A 140 -12.98 57.25 -7.78
C ASP A 140 -12.96 56.50 -6.43
N GLY A 141 -11.90 56.63 -5.63
CA GLY A 141 -11.97 56.33 -4.19
C GLY A 141 -12.23 54.87 -3.77
N VAL A 142 -12.11 53.90 -4.68
CA VAL A 142 -12.17 52.47 -4.35
C VAL A 142 -10.76 51.91 -4.24
N SER A 143 -10.37 51.49 -3.03
CA SER A 143 -9.11 50.77 -2.80
C SER A 143 -9.25 49.34 -3.34
N THR A 144 -8.72 49.08 -4.52
CA THR A 144 -8.39 47.71 -4.93
C THR A 144 -6.96 47.43 -4.50
N THR A 145 -6.79 46.58 -3.49
CA THR A 145 -5.49 45.97 -3.16
C THR A 145 -5.07 45.09 -4.33
N SER A 146 -4.35 45.66 -5.30
CA SER A 146 -3.73 44.90 -6.38
C SER A 146 -2.48 44.21 -5.82
N ILE A 147 -2.53 42.89 -5.68
CA ILE A 147 -1.37 42.04 -5.44
C ILE A 147 -0.54 42.03 -6.73
N ALA A 148 0.72 42.46 -6.65
CA ALA A 148 1.66 42.33 -7.76
C ALA A 148 2.00 40.84 -7.94
N ALA A 149 1.39 40.21 -8.92
CA ALA A 149 1.77 38.89 -9.39
C ALA A 149 2.98 39.03 -10.33
N ASN A 150 4.14 38.52 -9.93
CA ASN A 150 5.23 38.28 -10.87
C ASN A 150 4.93 36.97 -11.61
N TYR A 151 4.80 37.06 -12.94
CA TYR A 151 4.68 35.90 -13.82
C TYR A 151 6.08 35.32 -14.07
N ASP A 152 6.27 34.02 -13.79
CA ASP A 152 7.30 33.21 -14.42
C ASP A 152 6.63 32.34 -15.51
N ASP A 153 7.33 32.13 -16.62
CA ASP A 153 6.86 31.54 -17.89
C ASP A 153 6.52 30.04 -17.80
N LYS A 154 6.21 29.54 -16.59
CA LYS A 154 5.82 28.15 -16.31
C LYS A 154 4.53 27.99 -15.51
N GLY A 155 3.78 29.08 -15.28
CA GLY A 155 2.40 28.98 -14.77
C GLY A 155 2.28 28.49 -13.32
N LEU A 156 3.23 28.83 -12.45
CA LEU A 156 3.14 28.55 -11.01
C LEU A 156 3.56 29.80 -10.22
N ILE A 157 2.76 30.19 -9.23
CA ILE A 157 3.05 31.35 -8.36
C ILE A 157 3.96 30.88 -7.21
N ASP A 158 5.15 31.49 -7.09
CA ASP A 158 6.00 31.38 -5.90
C ASP A 158 5.40 32.21 -4.76
N PHE A 159 5.22 31.59 -3.58
CA PHE A 159 4.65 32.27 -2.42
C PHE A 159 5.72 32.95 -1.57
N ASN A 160 5.79 34.28 -1.67
CA ASN A 160 6.23 35.12 -0.56
C ASN A 160 5.01 35.42 0.34
N ARG A 161 4.59 34.48 1.18
CA ARG A 161 3.74 34.78 2.34
C ARG A 161 4.61 34.90 3.59
N THR A 162 4.57 36.07 4.22
CA THR A 162 5.29 36.36 5.47
C THR A 162 4.68 35.61 6.66
N LYS A 163 5.55 35.30 7.62
CA LYS A 163 5.32 34.48 8.83
C LYS A 163 3.99 34.76 9.57
N ASN A 164 3.37 33.67 10.04
CA ASN A 164 2.37 33.59 11.12
C ASN A 164 0.92 34.03 10.83
N GLU A 165 0.46 34.07 9.57
CA GLU A 165 -0.95 34.35 9.29
C GLU A 165 -1.78 33.08 9.09
N ILE A 166 -2.91 33.01 9.81
CA ILE A 166 -3.98 32.03 9.60
C ILE A 166 -4.63 32.35 8.25
N ALA A 167 -4.50 31.46 7.27
CA ALA A 167 -5.07 31.64 5.93
C ALA A 167 -6.01 30.48 5.57
N LEU A 168 -6.93 30.73 4.63
CA LEU A 168 -7.75 29.67 4.04
C LEU A 168 -6.95 28.94 2.96
N LEU A 169 -7.07 27.62 2.94
CA LEU A 169 -6.45 26.75 1.94
C LEU A 169 -7.04 27.06 0.56
N SER A 170 -6.17 27.41 -0.38
CA SER A 170 -6.52 27.61 -1.78
C SER A 170 -5.81 26.58 -2.67
N PRO A 171 -6.33 26.28 -3.87
CA PRO A 171 -5.66 25.38 -4.81
C PRO A 171 -4.22 25.77 -5.12
N ASN A 172 -3.89 27.07 -5.07
CA ASN A 172 -2.53 27.53 -5.35
C ASN A 172 -1.53 27.15 -4.25
N ASP A 173 -1.96 26.91 -3.01
CA ASP A 173 -1.07 26.57 -1.89
C ASP A 173 -0.49 25.15 -2.00
N VAL A 174 -0.97 24.36 -2.96
CA VAL A 174 -0.58 22.97 -3.21
C VAL A 174 -0.26 22.81 -4.70
N ALA A 175 0.80 22.06 -5.03
CA ALA A 175 1.13 21.79 -6.42
C ALA A 175 1.34 20.30 -6.71
N ILE A 176 1.04 19.89 -7.94
CA ILE A 176 1.33 18.55 -8.44
C ILE A 176 2.83 18.27 -8.31
N GLY A 177 3.18 17.06 -7.89
CA GLY A 177 4.55 16.63 -7.60
C GLY A 177 5.03 16.96 -6.18
N ASN A 178 4.27 17.70 -5.36
CA ASN A 178 4.61 17.88 -3.95
C ASN A 178 4.48 16.55 -3.20
N ARG A 179 5.33 16.39 -2.19
CA ARG A 179 5.26 15.30 -1.23
C ARG A 179 4.10 15.54 -0.28
N ILE A 180 3.47 14.45 0.14
CA ILE A 180 2.41 14.43 1.13
C ILE A 180 2.60 13.26 2.10
N GLU A 181 2.39 13.51 3.38
CA GLU A 181 2.29 12.50 4.43
C GLU A 181 0.98 12.69 5.19
N ILE A 182 0.26 11.60 5.41
CA ILE A 182 -1.01 11.58 6.13
C ILE A 182 -0.84 10.70 7.36
N ARG A 183 -1.10 11.27 8.53
CA ARG A 183 -1.14 10.56 9.80
C ARG A 183 -2.50 10.66 10.46
N LEU A 184 -3.03 9.55 10.96
CA LEU A 184 -4.36 9.46 11.56
C LEU A 184 -4.31 8.76 12.91
N GLY A 185 -5.22 9.13 13.81
CA GLY A 185 -5.36 8.47 15.11
C GLY A 185 -6.59 8.92 15.87
N TYR A 186 -6.71 8.42 17.09
CA TYR A 186 -7.75 8.78 18.05
C TYR A 186 -7.11 9.37 19.30
N ALA A 187 -7.70 10.43 19.82
CA ALA A 187 -7.41 10.96 21.15
C ALA A 187 -8.56 10.61 22.09
N TYR A 188 -8.27 10.05 23.26
CA TYR A 188 -9.27 9.61 24.24
C TYR A 188 -9.49 10.61 25.38
N SER A 189 -8.79 11.74 25.32
CA SER A 189 -8.95 12.88 26.22
C SER A 189 -8.66 14.18 25.50
N GLU A 190 -9.18 15.30 26.03
CA GLU A 190 -8.90 16.63 25.51
C GLU A 190 -7.39 16.97 25.58
N GLN A 191 -6.72 16.56 26.67
CA GLN A 191 -5.27 16.76 26.82
C GLN A 191 -4.47 16.00 25.76
N GLU A 192 -4.86 14.76 25.46
CA GLU A 192 -4.24 13.97 24.39
C GLU A 192 -4.50 14.60 23.03
N PHE A 193 -5.72 15.08 22.78
CA PHE A 193 -6.07 15.78 21.55
C PHE A 193 -5.20 17.03 21.35
N GLU A 194 -5.09 17.90 22.34
CA GLU A 194 -4.26 19.11 22.29
C GLU A 194 -2.79 18.77 22.01
N LYS A 195 -2.26 17.75 22.67
CA LYS A 195 -0.91 17.25 22.45
C LYS A 195 -0.72 16.77 21.01
N MET A 196 -1.58 15.88 20.52
CA MET A 196 -1.47 15.33 19.17
C MET A 196 -1.67 16.40 18.08
N ASN A 197 -2.53 17.39 18.33
CA ASN A 197 -2.84 18.47 17.40
C ASN A 197 -1.70 19.50 17.27
N THR A 198 -0.88 19.64 18.31
CA THR A 198 0.26 20.58 18.32
C THR A 198 1.61 19.91 18.04
N ALA A 199 1.76 18.62 18.35
CA ALA A 199 3.01 17.88 18.16
C ALA A 199 3.41 17.76 16.68
N ASP A 200 4.69 17.95 16.38
CA ASP A 200 5.22 17.74 15.03
C ASP A 200 5.07 16.28 14.58
N SER A 201 5.31 15.33 15.48
CA SER A 201 5.05 13.91 15.32
C SER A 201 4.60 13.35 16.67
N ASP A 202 3.55 12.54 16.68
CA ASP A 202 3.08 11.85 17.89
C ASP A 202 3.01 10.33 17.60
N PRO A 203 3.49 9.47 18.51
CA PRO A 203 3.44 8.02 18.33
C PRO A 203 2.02 7.44 18.26
N ASN A 204 0.99 8.19 18.72
CA ASN A 204 -0.41 7.79 18.65
C ASN A 204 -1.04 8.13 17.28
N LEU A 205 -0.28 8.73 16.36
CA LEU A 205 -0.68 8.98 14.98
C LEU A 205 0.04 8.00 14.04
N ASP A 206 -0.71 7.08 13.45
CA ASP A 206 -0.19 6.14 12.46
C ASP A 206 0.02 6.83 11.11
N VAL A 207 1.17 6.61 10.50
CA VAL A 207 1.42 7.03 9.11
C VAL A 207 0.64 6.13 8.17
N VAL A 208 -0.54 6.59 7.76
CA VAL A 208 -1.45 5.82 6.90
C VAL A 208 -1.10 5.93 5.42
N PHE A 209 -0.44 7.02 5.01
CA PHE A 209 -0.05 7.24 3.63
C PHE A 209 1.13 8.20 3.51
N THR A 210 2.03 7.91 2.57
CA THR A 210 3.13 8.81 2.18
C THR A 210 3.36 8.70 0.67
N GLY A 211 3.44 9.84 -0.02
CA GLY A 211 3.30 9.84 -1.47
C GLY A 211 3.41 11.21 -2.11
N PHE A 212 3.06 11.26 -3.39
CA PHE A 212 3.09 12.46 -4.22
C PHE A 212 1.69 12.85 -4.62
N ILE A 213 1.44 14.15 -4.69
CA ILE A 213 0.21 14.70 -5.24
C ILE A 213 0.28 14.61 -6.77
N THR A 214 -0.67 13.93 -7.38
CA THR A 214 -0.75 13.74 -8.83
C THR A 214 -1.83 14.60 -9.48
N SER A 215 -2.82 15.05 -8.71
CA SER A 215 -3.89 15.92 -9.18
C SER A 215 -4.39 16.83 -8.07
N VAL A 216 -4.81 18.04 -8.43
CA VAL A 216 -5.39 19.06 -7.54
C VAL A 216 -6.65 19.59 -8.21
N SER A 217 -7.78 19.60 -7.51
CA SER A 217 -9.01 20.22 -8.05
C SER A 217 -8.86 21.72 -8.16
N VAL A 218 -9.49 22.30 -9.19
CA VAL A 218 -9.51 23.75 -9.43
C VAL A 218 -10.66 24.43 -8.67
N ASP A 219 -11.65 23.66 -8.23
CA ASP A 219 -12.85 24.12 -7.54
C ASP A 219 -12.89 23.64 -6.08
N THR A 220 -13.81 24.22 -5.30
CA THR A 220 -14.06 23.93 -3.89
C THR A 220 -15.25 22.95 -3.72
N PRO A 221 -15.14 21.88 -2.90
CA PRO A 221 -14.04 21.56 -1.97
C PRO A 221 -12.74 21.17 -2.68
N LEU A 222 -11.60 21.53 -2.07
CA LEU A 222 -10.28 21.18 -2.62
C LEU A 222 -10.07 19.67 -2.49
N VAL A 223 -9.73 19.01 -3.60
CA VAL A 223 -9.48 17.57 -3.67
C VAL A 223 -8.08 17.34 -4.18
N LEU A 224 -7.31 16.56 -3.43
CA LEU A 224 -6.00 16.07 -3.83
C LEU A 224 -6.10 14.58 -4.16
N GLU A 225 -5.61 14.20 -5.33
CA GLU A 225 -5.34 12.80 -5.65
C GLU A 225 -3.84 12.55 -5.53
N CYS A 226 -3.48 11.44 -4.89
CA CYS A 226 -2.12 11.12 -4.54
C CYS A 226 -1.77 9.68 -4.91
N THR A 227 -0.49 9.44 -5.21
CA THR A 227 0.10 8.10 -5.36
C THR A 227 1.19 7.87 -4.35
N ASN A 228 1.34 6.65 -3.84
CA ASN A 228 2.36 6.31 -2.84
C ASN A 228 3.80 6.50 -3.39
N MET A 229 4.80 6.21 -2.54
CA MET A 229 6.23 6.34 -2.88
C MET A 229 6.71 5.50 -4.07
N ALA A 230 5.97 4.48 -4.50
CA ALA A 230 6.32 3.73 -5.70
C ALA A 230 6.26 4.57 -6.99
N HIS A 231 5.67 5.77 -6.94
CA HIS A 231 5.73 6.74 -8.03
C HIS A 231 7.16 7.00 -8.52
N ILE A 232 8.15 7.00 -7.62
CA ILE A 232 9.57 7.18 -7.98
C ILE A 232 10.04 6.06 -8.92
N LEU A 233 9.60 4.81 -8.67
CA LEU A 233 9.97 3.66 -9.49
C LEU A 233 9.45 3.75 -10.93
N ALA A 234 8.36 4.51 -11.15
CA ALA A 234 7.82 4.77 -12.48
C ALA A 234 8.56 5.92 -13.21
N SER A 235 9.43 6.66 -12.52
CA SER A 235 10.22 7.75 -13.11
C SER A 235 11.64 7.34 -13.51
N VAL A 236 12.08 6.12 -13.16
CA VAL A 236 13.44 5.63 -13.40
C VAL A 236 13.40 4.45 -14.37
N SER A 237 14.12 4.58 -15.49
CA SER A 237 14.27 3.53 -16.50
C SER A 237 15.18 2.41 -16.02
N THR A 238 14.93 1.19 -16.48
CA THR A 238 15.82 0.05 -16.21
C THR A 238 17.05 0.03 -17.13
N PRO A 239 18.15 -0.66 -16.76
CA PRO A 239 19.22 -0.95 -17.70
C PRO A 239 18.80 -2.01 -18.73
N ASN A 240 19.54 -2.10 -19.84
CA ASN A 240 19.37 -3.21 -20.79
C ASN A 240 19.96 -4.49 -20.22
N ILE A 241 19.13 -5.51 -20.02
CA ILE A 241 19.52 -6.81 -19.46
C ILE A 241 19.20 -7.89 -20.49
N SER A 242 20.22 -8.61 -20.93
CA SER A 242 20.08 -9.72 -21.85
C SER A 242 19.35 -10.89 -21.19
N ALA A 243 18.57 -11.63 -21.99
CA ALA A 243 17.89 -12.82 -21.50
C ALA A 243 18.90 -13.86 -20.98
N LYS A 244 18.85 -14.18 -19.68
CA LYS A 244 19.69 -15.18 -19.02
C LYS A 244 18.83 -16.33 -18.50
N ALA A 245 19.41 -17.54 -18.42
CA ALA A 245 18.67 -18.77 -18.10
C ALA A 245 18.02 -18.76 -16.72
N THR A 246 18.55 -18.07 -15.70
CA THR A 246 17.89 -17.87 -14.41
C THR A 246 18.49 -16.65 -13.72
N LEU A 247 17.63 -15.71 -13.32
CA LEU A 247 17.99 -14.59 -12.46
C LEU A 247 17.09 -14.61 -11.22
N MET A 248 17.62 -14.15 -10.09
CA MET A 248 16.93 -14.10 -8.81
C MET A 248 16.65 -12.65 -8.41
N VAL A 249 15.69 -12.43 -7.52
CA VAL A 249 15.36 -11.10 -6.98
C VAL A 249 16.61 -10.37 -6.47
N LYS A 250 17.49 -11.07 -5.74
CA LYS A 250 18.75 -10.51 -5.24
C LYS A 250 19.65 -9.93 -6.34
N ASP A 251 19.67 -10.55 -7.53
CA ASP A 251 20.55 -10.11 -8.61
C ASP A 251 20.13 -8.73 -9.16
N PHE A 252 18.84 -8.39 -9.00
CA PHE A 252 18.26 -7.11 -9.40
C PHE A 252 18.25 -6.06 -8.30
N LEU A 253 17.86 -6.44 -7.07
CA LEU A 253 17.47 -5.50 -6.03
C LEU A 253 18.48 -5.37 -4.88
N ASP A 254 19.36 -6.35 -4.66
CA ASP A 254 20.33 -6.26 -3.57
C ASP A 254 21.43 -5.24 -3.88
N ASP A 255 21.99 -4.66 -2.82
CA ASP A 255 23.12 -3.72 -2.90
C ASP A 255 24.36 -4.36 -3.53
N ASP A 256 24.53 -5.68 -3.39
CA ASP A 256 25.61 -6.48 -4.00
C ASP A 256 25.14 -7.25 -5.26
N GLY A 257 23.94 -6.96 -5.78
CA GLY A 257 23.38 -7.56 -6.99
C GLY A 257 24.15 -7.18 -8.27
N GLU A 258 23.83 -7.81 -9.40
CA GLU A 258 24.47 -7.48 -10.68
C GLU A 258 23.91 -6.18 -11.29
N TYR A 259 22.62 -5.89 -11.08
CA TYR A 259 21.91 -4.83 -11.81
C TYR A 259 21.50 -3.60 -10.97
N HIS A 260 21.51 -3.70 -9.64
CA HIS A 260 21.24 -2.60 -8.70
C HIS A 260 20.07 -1.68 -9.08
N LEU A 261 18.91 -2.22 -9.45
CA LEU A 261 17.80 -1.45 -10.01
C LEU A 261 17.35 -0.29 -9.10
N LEU A 262 17.47 -0.43 -7.78
CA LEU A 262 17.00 0.59 -6.82
C LEU A 262 17.97 1.74 -6.59
N LYS A 263 19.23 1.64 -7.05
CA LYS A 263 20.31 2.58 -6.69
C LYS A 263 19.94 4.04 -6.95
N ASP A 264 19.41 4.32 -8.14
CA ASP A 264 19.10 5.70 -8.57
C ASP A 264 17.74 6.20 -8.05
N THR A 265 16.98 5.35 -7.35
CA THR A 265 15.67 5.70 -6.78
C THR A 265 15.77 6.22 -5.34
N GLY A 266 16.86 5.89 -4.64
CA GLY A 266 17.01 6.13 -3.20
C GLY A 266 16.11 5.26 -2.31
N ILE A 267 15.28 4.36 -2.87
CA ILE A 267 14.40 3.47 -2.11
C ILE A 267 15.23 2.28 -1.60
N PRO A 268 15.33 2.07 -0.27
CA PRO A 268 16.04 0.91 0.28
C PRO A 268 15.21 -0.38 0.13
N LEU A 269 15.89 -1.50 -0.04
CA LEU A 269 15.28 -2.83 0.02
C LEU A 269 15.09 -3.28 1.47
N ALA A 270 13.90 -3.82 1.79
CA ALA A 270 13.58 -4.36 3.11
C ALA A 270 14.53 -5.52 3.49
N ALA A 271 14.92 -5.58 4.77
CA ALA A 271 15.84 -6.62 5.27
C ALA A 271 15.30 -8.05 5.07
N SER A 272 13.97 -8.23 5.10
CA SER A 272 13.32 -9.51 4.83
C SER A 272 13.44 -9.97 3.38
N SER A 273 13.69 -9.04 2.44
CA SER A 273 13.80 -9.30 1.00
C SER A 273 15.26 -9.40 0.51
N LYS A 274 16.24 -8.98 1.32
CA LYS A 274 17.67 -9.12 1.00
C LYS A 274 18.08 -10.59 0.88
N GLY A 275 18.95 -10.90 -0.08
CA GLY A 275 19.42 -12.26 -0.32
C GLY A 275 18.35 -13.20 -0.88
N SER A 276 17.25 -12.66 -1.41
CA SER A 276 16.13 -13.45 -1.90
C SER A 276 16.53 -14.36 -3.08
N THR A 277 16.33 -15.66 -2.87
CA THR A 277 16.58 -16.72 -3.87
C THR A 277 15.37 -17.02 -4.75
N ILE A 278 14.36 -16.13 -4.73
CA ILE A 278 13.19 -16.24 -5.59
C ILE A 278 13.63 -15.97 -7.02
N ALA A 279 13.47 -16.96 -7.90
CA ALA A 279 13.72 -16.76 -9.32
C ALA A 279 12.69 -15.76 -9.88
N VAL A 280 13.12 -14.94 -10.83
CA VAL A 280 12.25 -14.02 -11.60
C VAL A 280 12.49 -14.24 -13.09
N SER A 281 11.63 -13.69 -13.95
CA SER A 281 11.66 -13.95 -15.39
C SER A 281 13.03 -13.61 -15.99
N GLY A 282 13.63 -14.56 -16.71
CA GLY A 282 14.89 -14.40 -17.45
C GLY A 282 14.69 -13.79 -18.84
N GLY A 283 13.54 -13.15 -19.09
CA GLY A 283 13.32 -12.38 -20.30
C GLY A 283 14.28 -11.21 -20.38
N SER A 284 14.57 -10.73 -21.59
CA SER A 284 15.34 -9.49 -21.72
C SER A 284 14.55 -8.31 -21.16
N ILE A 285 15.21 -7.48 -20.37
CA ILE A 285 14.68 -6.20 -19.89
C ILE A 285 15.29 -5.11 -20.75
N SER A 286 14.44 -4.21 -21.24
CA SER A 286 14.83 -3.08 -22.07
C SER A 286 14.86 -1.80 -21.24
N ASN A 287 15.73 -0.87 -21.61
CA ASN A 287 15.77 0.48 -21.06
C ASN A 287 14.57 1.37 -21.38
N ASN A 288 13.63 0.91 -22.20
CA ASN A 288 12.34 1.57 -22.42
C ASN A 288 11.33 1.26 -21.30
N LEU A 289 11.62 0.29 -20.43
CA LEU A 289 10.78 -0.04 -19.28
C LEU A 289 11.25 0.76 -18.05
N THR A 290 10.29 1.06 -17.18
CA THR A 290 10.57 1.61 -15.85
C THR A 290 10.78 0.49 -14.84
N ILE A 291 11.38 0.80 -13.69
CA ILE A 291 11.49 -0.17 -12.60
C ILE A 291 10.10 -0.65 -12.17
N ALA A 292 9.12 0.26 -12.10
CA ALA A 292 7.75 -0.07 -11.78
C ALA A 292 7.13 -1.09 -12.77
N ASP A 293 7.41 -0.96 -14.07
CA ASP A 293 6.93 -1.91 -15.08
C ASP A 293 7.48 -3.32 -14.83
N VAL A 294 8.79 -3.44 -14.59
CA VAL A 294 9.45 -4.72 -14.34
C VAL A 294 8.91 -5.38 -13.06
N LEU A 295 8.78 -4.62 -11.98
CA LEU A 295 8.24 -5.13 -10.71
C LEU A 295 6.75 -5.51 -10.84
N THR A 296 5.98 -4.77 -11.63
CA THR A 296 4.57 -5.10 -11.88
C THR A 296 4.43 -6.38 -12.71
N GLU A 297 5.33 -6.62 -13.66
CA GLU A 297 5.38 -7.88 -14.43
C GLU A 297 5.69 -9.09 -13.53
N TRP A 298 6.48 -8.90 -12.46
CA TRP A 298 6.77 -9.98 -11.50
C TRP A 298 5.52 -10.47 -10.75
N ASN A 299 4.49 -9.63 -10.59
CA ASN A 299 3.20 -10.05 -10.02
C ASN A 299 2.55 -11.18 -10.86
N LYS A 300 2.72 -11.18 -12.18
CA LYS A 300 2.24 -12.27 -13.06
C LYS A 300 2.91 -13.61 -12.74
N SER A 301 4.09 -13.55 -12.15
CA SER A 301 4.85 -14.71 -11.68
C SER A 301 4.59 -15.03 -10.21
N GLY A 302 3.59 -14.41 -9.58
CA GLY A 302 3.25 -14.56 -8.16
C GLY A 302 4.29 -14.01 -7.18
N VAL A 303 5.24 -13.20 -7.67
CA VAL A 303 6.18 -12.43 -6.86
C VAL A 303 5.55 -11.05 -6.66
N LEU A 304 5.13 -10.77 -5.43
CA LEU A 304 4.55 -9.47 -5.06
C LEU A 304 5.65 -8.48 -4.70
N CYS A 305 5.43 -7.23 -5.10
CA CYS A 305 6.26 -6.08 -4.75
C CYS A 305 5.37 -4.99 -4.14
N MET A 306 5.69 -4.53 -2.94
CA MET A 306 4.94 -3.49 -2.24
C MET A 306 5.85 -2.47 -1.58
N MET A 307 5.36 -1.24 -1.44
CA MET A 307 6.00 -0.22 -0.61
C MET A 307 5.57 -0.41 0.84
N GLU A 308 6.54 -0.59 1.73
CA GLU A 308 6.31 -0.64 3.17
C GLU A 308 6.68 0.70 3.79
N THR A 309 5.73 1.32 4.47
CA THR A 309 5.94 2.53 5.27
C THR A 309 6.11 2.17 6.74
N LYS A 310 7.17 2.67 7.37
CA LYS A 310 7.43 2.54 8.81
C LYS A 310 6.74 3.66 9.60
N SER A 311 6.71 3.51 10.93
CA SER A 311 6.08 4.49 11.84
C SER A 311 6.76 5.87 11.81
N ASP A 312 8.04 5.92 11.46
CA ASP A 312 8.79 7.17 11.28
C ASP A 312 8.50 7.87 9.93
N GLY A 313 7.69 7.25 9.06
CA GLY A 313 7.38 7.74 7.72
C GLY A 313 8.39 7.33 6.65
N SER A 314 9.51 6.70 7.03
CA SER A 314 10.46 6.13 6.07
C SER A 314 9.83 4.97 5.30
N VAL A 315 10.28 4.78 4.06
CA VAL A 315 9.75 3.73 3.18
C VAL A 315 10.85 2.79 2.73
N GLN A 316 10.46 1.54 2.47
CA GLN A 316 11.32 0.52 1.88
C GLN A 316 10.51 -0.33 0.90
N LEU A 317 11.18 -0.88 -0.12
CA LEU A 317 10.55 -1.85 -1.01
C LEU A 317 10.61 -3.23 -0.36
N ARG A 318 9.47 -3.92 -0.29
CA ARG A 318 9.37 -5.31 0.15
C ARG A 318 8.96 -6.18 -1.03
N VAL A 319 9.65 -7.30 -1.21
CA VAL A 319 9.42 -8.28 -2.28
C VAL A 319 9.36 -9.69 -1.71
N GLY A 320 8.40 -10.48 -2.18
CA GLY A 320 8.28 -11.89 -1.81
C GLY A 320 7.15 -12.57 -2.57
N LEU A 321 7.03 -13.89 -2.43
CA LEU A 321 5.91 -14.66 -2.95
C LEU A 321 4.65 -14.38 -2.15
N THR A 322 3.51 -14.32 -2.81
CA THR A 322 2.25 -14.35 -2.05
C THR A 322 2.11 -15.70 -1.36
N TYR A 323 1.58 -15.69 -0.13
CA TYR A 323 1.26 -16.93 0.55
C TYR A 323 0.00 -17.55 -0.07
N TYR A 324 0.10 -18.84 -0.41
CA TYR A 324 -1.04 -19.66 -0.79
C TYR A 324 -1.15 -20.77 0.25
N ALA A 325 -2.18 -20.73 1.09
CA ALA A 325 -2.43 -21.80 2.05
C ALA A 325 -2.61 -23.13 1.30
N GLY A 326 -1.79 -24.14 1.60
CA GLY A 326 -1.98 -25.47 0.99
C GLY A 326 -0.75 -26.32 0.64
N LYS A 327 0.49 -25.94 1.00
CA LYS A 327 1.61 -26.90 1.01
C LYS A 327 1.53 -27.91 2.18
N GLY A 328 0.37 -28.56 2.33
CA GLY A 328 0.26 -29.87 2.99
C GLY A 328 0.40 -29.95 4.51
N GLY A 329 -0.08 -28.97 5.29
CA GLY A 329 -0.03 -29.14 6.75
C GLY A 329 -0.99 -28.33 7.62
N GLY A 330 -1.85 -27.47 7.07
CA GLY A 330 -2.73 -26.61 7.89
C GLY A 330 -2.02 -25.61 8.80
N GLY A 331 -0.69 -25.60 8.82
CA GLY A 331 0.14 -24.65 9.54
C GLY A 331 0.40 -23.38 8.74
N LEU A 332 0.51 -22.26 9.45
CA LEU A 332 1.02 -21.00 8.91
C LEU A 332 2.45 -21.21 8.37
N PRO A 333 2.89 -20.41 7.38
CA PRO A 333 4.25 -20.52 6.85
C PRO A 333 5.25 -20.15 7.95
N ASN A 334 5.89 -21.13 8.57
CA ASN A 334 6.91 -20.88 9.58
C ASN A 334 8.21 -20.36 8.92
N ASN A 335 8.62 -19.12 9.23
CA ASN A 335 9.94 -18.56 8.95
C ASN A 335 10.47 -18.59 7.49
N ASP A 336 9.63 -18.92 6.49
CA ASP A 336 10.08 -18.95 5.09
C ASP A 336 10.12 -17.52 4.52
N LYS A 337 11.33 -16.96 4.47
CA LYS A 337 11.63 -15.63 3.91
C LYS A 337 11.22 -15.47 2.45
N LYS A 338 10.86 -16.54 1.75
CA LYS A 338 10.38 -16.45 0.36
C LYS A 338 9.00 -15.82 0.27
N TYR A 339 8.16 -15.88 1.30
CA TYR A 339 6.85 -15.23 1.25
C TYR A 339 6.94 -13.78 1.67
N ILE A 340 6.17 -12.91 1.02
CA ILE A 340 6.06 -11.48 1.39
C ILE A 340 5.34 -11.31 2.72
N THR A 341 4.51 -12.30 3.04
CA THR A 341 3.82 -12.47 4.31
C THR A 341 4.80 -12.81 5.40
N TYR A 342 4.36 -12.66 6.66
CA TYR A 342 5.09 -12.89 7.91
C TYR A 342 5.43 -11.54 8.53
N ASN A 343 4.71 -11.21 9.61
CA ASN A 343 4.74 -9.96 10.37
C ASN A 343 6.17 -9.61 10.83
N GLY A 344 7.01 -9.19 9.89
CA GLY A 344 8.41 -8.87 10.05
C GLY A 344 9.39 -10.02 10.34
N GLY A 345 8.96 -11.27 10.47
CA GLY A 345 9.87 -12.29 11.02
C GLY A 345 9.48 -12.86 12.38
N ASN A 346 8.50 -12.23 13.05
CA ASN A 346 8.47 -12.23 14.51
C ASN A 346 7.46 -13.21 15.15
N ASN A 347 6.80 -14.09 14.38
CA ASN A 347 5.76 -15.01 14.89
C ASN A 347 4.57 -14.37 15.63
N THR A 348 4.58 -13.05 15.79
CA THR A 348 3.57 -12.26 16.49
C THR A 348 2.45 -11.86 15.53
N ILE A 349 1.20 -12.06 15.95
CA ILE A 349 0.00 -11.81 15.17
C ILE A 349 -0.90 -10.86 15.96
N LYS A 350 -1.50 -9.88 15.27
CA LYS A 350 -2.52 -9.02 15.84
C LYS A 350 -3.85 -9.78 15.88
N LEU A 351 -4.47 -9.82 17.04
CA LEU A 351 -5.83 -10.34 17.20
C LEU A 351 -6.85 -9.23 16.96
N ILE A 352 -7.98 -9.63 16.36
CA ILE A 352 -9.18 -8.85 16.14
C ILE A 352 -10.28 -9.52 16.96
N GLN A 353 -10.75 -8.87 18.01
CA GLN A 353 -11.91 -9.28 18.79
C GLN A 353 -13.17 -8.77 18.10
N PHE A 354 -14.03 -9.68 17.67
CA PHE A 354 -15.09 -9.38 16.71
C PHE A 354 -16.13 -8.39 17.23
N ASP A 355 -16.47 -8.48 18.51
CA ASP A 355 -17.44 -7.62 19.17
C ASP A 355 -16.88 -6.25 19.61
N TRP A 356 -15.55 -6.11 19.63
CA TRP A 356 -14.86 -4.89 20.03
C TRP A 356 -14.30 -4.11 18.84
N ASP A 357 -13.50 -4.78 18.01
CA ASP A 357 -12.73 -4.13 16.94
C ASP A 357 -13.53 -3.96 15.64
N VAL A 358 -14.57 -4.79 15.41
CA VAL A 358 -15.30 -4.84 14.14
C VAL A 358 -16.55 -3.95 14.18
N ALA A 359 -16.52 -2.86 13.43
CA ALA A 359 -17.65 -1.96 13.23
C ALA A 359 -18.70 -2.51 12.25
N GLN A 360 -18.28 -3.31 11.26
CA GLN A 360 -19.20 -3.93 10.30
C GLN A 360 -18.72 -5.30 9.84
N ASP A 361 -19.60 -6.29 9.95
CA ASP A 361 -19.43 -7.62 9.37
C ASP A 361 -19.87 -7.63 7.91
N LYS A 362 -18.95 -7.95 6.99
CA LYS A 362 -19.25 -8.26 5.58
C LYS A 362 -18.72 -9.63 5.20
N LEU A 363 -18.54 -10.52 6.18
CA LEU A 363 -18.10 -11.87 5.95
C LEU A 363 -19.24 -12.74 5.46
N THR A 364 -18.88 -13.66 4.58
CA THR A 364 -19.79 -14.63 4.01
C THR A 364 -19.20 -16.01 4.14
N LEU A 365 -20.04 -16.96 4.56
CA LEU A 365 -19.70 -18.37 4.47
C LEU A 365 -19.87 -18.81 3.01
N LYS A 366 -18.74 -18.96 2.31
CA LYS A 366 -18.76 -19.58 0.99
C LYS A 366 -18.80 -21.09 1.18
N ARG A 367 -19.85 -21.72 0.67
CA ARG A 367 -19.94 -23.18 0.56
C ARG A 367 -19.82 -23.56 -0.92
N ASN A 368 -18.60 -23.76 -1.36
CA ASN A 368 -18.30 -24.18 -2.72
C ASN A 368 -18.08 -25.70 -2.74
N ASP A 369 -18.87 -26.40 -3.55
CA ASP A 369 -18.61 -27.82 -3.81
C ASP A 369 -17.23 -27.96 -4.46
N LYS A 370 -16.39 -28.81 -3.85
CA LYS A 370 -15.03 -29.10 -4.33
C LYS A 370 -15.02 -29.62 -5.77
N LYS A 371 -16.14 -30.17 -6.26
CA LYS A 371 -16.36 -30.51 -7.67
C LYS A 371 -16.13 -29.32 -8.62
N TYR A 372 -16.47 -28.11 -8.20
CA TYR A 372 -16.31 -26.88 -8.99
C TYR A 372 -15.02 -26.13 -8.64
N LEU A 373 -14.06 -26.78 -7.97
CA LEU A 373 -12.74 -26.21 -7.72
C LEU A 373 -11.79 -26.52 -8.88
N ALA A 374 -11.11 -25.49 -9.37
CA ALA A 374 -10.04 -25.62 -10.36
C ALA A 374 -8.77 -24.92 -9.86
N VAL A 375 -7.61 -25.56 -10.00
CA VAL A 375 -6.30 -24.99 -9.65
C VAL A 375 -5.58 -24.60 -10.93
N GLU A 376 -5.43 -23.30 -11.20
CA GLU A 376 -4.49 -22.82 -12.21
C GLU A 376 -3.08 -22.82 -11.61
N ALA A 377 -2.30 -23.83 -11.97
CA ALA A 377 -0.92 -23.99 -11.51
C ALA A 377 0.06 -23.39 -12.53
N GLN A 378 1.05 -22.69 -12.00
CA GLN A 378 2.11 -22.06 -12.77
C GLN A 378 3.46 -22.57 -12.29
N GLY A 379 4.28 -22.99 -13.25
CA GLY A 379 5.62 -23.52 -13.01
C GLY A 379 6.64 -22.94 -13.98
N ARG A 380 7.91 -23.14 -13.64
CA ARG A 380 9.04 -22.72 -14.48
C ARG A 380 9.91 -23.92 -14.84
N THR A 381 10.12 -24.08 -16.15
CA THR A 381 11.03 -25.10 -16.66
C THR A 381 12.49 -24.75 -16.34
N LYS A 382 13.42 -25.69 -16.58
CA LYS A 382 14.87 -25.45 -16.41
C LYS A 382 15.38 -24.33 -17.31
N GLU A 383 14.69 -24.06 -18.41
CA GLU A 383 14.97 -22.96 -19.34
C GLU A 383 14.24 -21.66 -18.93
N ASN A 384 13.69 -21.60 -17.72
CA ASN A 384 12.95 -20.46 -17.17
C ASN A 384 11.78 -20.00 -18.04
N GLN A 385 11.20 -20.93 -18.79
CA GLN A 385 9.96 -20.69 -19.52
C GLN A 385 8.79 -20.92 -18.57
N PHE A 386 7.90 -19.94 -18.50
CA PHE A 386 6.62 -20.14 -17.84
C PHE A 386 5.79 -21.13 -18.62
N PHE A 387 5.18 -22.04 -17.88
CA PHE A 387 4.08 -22.84 -18.37
C PHE A 387 3.00 -22.85 -17.32
N LYS A 388 1.77 -22.88 -17.79
CA LYS A 388 0.59 -22.95 -16.94
C LYS A 388 -0.31 -24.07 -17.37
N LEU A 389 -0.98 -24.65 -16.40
CA LEU A 389 -1.97 -25.69 -16.58
C LEU A 389 -3.07 -25.51 -15.54
N THR A 390 -4.25 -26.05 -15.81
CA THR A 390 -5.35 -26.04 -14.85
C THR A 390 -5.74 -27.46 -14.52
N VAL A 391 -5.72 -27.81 -13.23
CA VAL A 391 -6.21 -29.08 -12.71
C VAL A 391 -7.63 -28.89 -12.18
N ARG A 392 -8.56 -29.74 -12.61
CA ARG A 392 -9.93 -29.79 -12.07
C ARG A 392 -10.38 -31.24 -11.90
N LYS A 393 -11.40 -31.47 -11.07
CA LYS A 393 -12.02 -32.79 -10.98
C LYS A 393 -12.62 -33.16 -12.34
N ASN A 394 -12.40 -34.39 -12.78
CA ASN A 394 -12.92 -34.87 -14.05
C ASN A 394 -14.46 -34.84 -14.03
N PRO A 395 -15.12 -34.09 -14.93
CA PRO A 395 -16.58 -34.04 -14.98
C PRO A 395 -17.21 -35.32 -15.55
N ASP A 396 -16.47 -36.06 -16.38
CA ASP A 396 -16.91 -37.31 -17.01
C ASP A 396 -15.75 -38.34 -17.02
N PRO A 397 -15.83 -39.43 -16.24
CA PRO A 397 -14.78 -40.45 -16.20
C PRO A 397 -14.61 -41.23 -17.51
N ASP A 398 -15.59 -41.18 -18.43
CA ASP A 398 -15.57 -41.92 -19.69
C ASP A 398 -15.04 -41.09 -20.89
N ASP A 399 -14.68 -39.82 -20.69
CA ASP A 399 -14.23 -38.90 -21.76
C ASP A 399 -12.70 -38.99 -22.02
N GLU A 400 -12.28 -39.81 -23.00
CA GLU A 400 -10.88 -39.99 -23.39
C GLU A 400 -10.24 -38.78 -24.12
N GLY A 401 -10.97 -37.68 -24.36
CA GLY A 401 -10.51 -36.56 -25.19
C GLY A 401 -9.46 -35.65 -24.55
N TRP A 402 -9.24 -35.75 -23.23
CA TRP A 402 -8.38 -34.86 -22.46
C TRP A 402 -7.33 -35.64 -21.66
N MET A 403 -6.23 -34.97 -21.26
CA MET A 403 -5.26 -35.57 -20.34
C MET A 403 -5.94 -35.81 -19.00
N ILE A 404 -6.12 -37.10 -18.71
CA ILE A 404 -6.70 -37.62 -17.48
C ILE A 404 -5.57 -38.27 -16.68
N ASP A 405 -5.64 -38.19 -15.35
CA ASP A 405 -4.66 -38.89 -14.52
C ASP A 405 -4.88 -40.40 -14.44
N ALA A 406 -3.89 -41.13 -13.92
CA ALA A 406 -3.93 -42.60 -13.87
C ALA A 406 -5.22 -43.16 -13.22
N ASP A 407 -5.79 -42.44 -12.25
CA ASP A 407 -6.99 -42.84 -11.51
C ASP A 407 -8.29 -42.24 -12.09
N SER A 408 -8.22 -41.51 -13.20
CA SER A 408 -9.33 -40.80 -13.83
C SER A 408 -10.10 -39.77 -13.00
N GLN A 409 -9.50 -39.31 -11.90
CA GLN A 409 -10.10 -38.37 -10.97
C GLN A 409 -9.94 -36.91 -11.40
N PHE A 410 -8.85 -36.59 -12.10
CA PHE A 410 -8.50 -35.23 -12.47
C PHE A 410 -8.31 -35.07 -13.98
N GLN A 411 -8.82 -33.96 -14.49
CA GLN A 411 -8.64 -33.52 -15.87
C GLN A 411 -7.68 -32.33 -15.89
N ILE A 412 -6.69 -32.37 -16.78
CA ILE A 412 -5.77 -31.25 -17.03
C ILE A 412 -6.22 -30.48 -18.26
N VAL A 413 -6.57 -29.20 -18.07
CA VAL A 413 -7.06 -28.30 -19.13
C VAL A 413 -6.19 -27.04 -19.23
N ASN A 414 -6.38 -26.25 -20.29
CA ASN A 414 -5.74 -24.93 -20.48
C ASN A 414 -4.19 -24.92 -20.42
N ARG A 415 -3.55 -26.07 -20.73
CA ARG A 415 -2.10 -26.19 -20.84
C ARG A 415 -1.55 -25.19 -21.85
N ARG A 416 -0.72 -24.25 -21.39
CA ARG A 416 0.00 -23.32 -22.23
C ARG A 416 1.46 -23.25 -21.81
N LYS A 417 2.34 -23.61 -22.74
CA LYS A 417 3.75 -23.20 -22.71
C LYS A 417 3.84 -21.86 -23.43
N VAL A 418 4.52 -20.87 -22.84
CA VAL A 418 4.57 -19.49 -23.38
C VAL A 418 5.23 -19.39 -24.77
N LYS A 419 5.81 -20.47 -25.31
CA LYS A 419 6.62 -20.42 -26.56
C LYS A 419 5.90 -20.60 -27.90
N ASP A 420 4.63 -20.99 -27.98
CA ASP A 420 4.02 -21.12 -29.30
C ASP A 420 3.40 -19.80 -29.76
N ARG A 421 4.18 -18.99 -30.49
CA ARG A 421 3.62 -17.98 -31.41
C ARG A 421 2.46 -18.63 -32.16
N LYS A 422 1.25 -18.09 -32.02
CA LYS A 422 0.08 -18.59 -32.75
C LYS A 422 0.42 -18.58 -34.24
N LYS A 423 0.59 -19.77 -34.86
CA LYS A 423 0.70 -19.89 -36.32
C LYS A 423 -0.61 -19.36 -36.91
N MET A 424 -0.54 -18.28 -37.68
CA MET A 424 -1.70 -17.77 -38.42
C MET A 424 -2.20 -18.87 -39.35
N LYS A 425 -3.50 -19.17 -39.31
CA LYS A 425 -4.13 -20.09 -40.27
C LYS A 425 -4.85 -19.28 -41.33
N PHE A 426 -4.66 -19.68 -42.59
CA PHE A 426 -5.36 -19.13 -43.74
C PHE A 426 -6.78 -19.73 -43.78
N ILE A 427 -7.82 -18.89 -43.71
CA ILE A 427 -9.21 -19.32 -43.86
C ILE A 427 -9.89 -18.38 -44.85
N ASN A 428 -10.46 -18.93 -45.93
CA ASN A 428 -11.25 -18.19 -46.95
C ASN A 428 -10.61 -16.88 -47.44
N GLY A 429 -9.33 -16.93 -47.85
CA GLY A 429 -8.67 -15.81 -48.50
C GLY A 429 -8.32 -14.62 -47.59
N THR A 430 -8.61 -14.70 -46.29
CA THR A 430 -8.30 -13.63 -45.33
C THR A 430 -7.56 -14.18 -44.11
N TRP A 431 -6.51 -13.48 -43.68
CA TRP A 431 -5.81 -13.82 -42.44
C TRP A 431 -6.72 -13.47 -41.25
N SER A 432 -7.15 -14.48 -40.48
CA SER A 432 -8.00 -14.29 -39.31
C SER A 432 -7.30 -14.77 -38.04
N THR A 433 -7.35 -13.96 -36.99
CA THR A 433 -6.98 -14.34 -35.62
C THR A 433 -8.15 -14.94 -34.84
N LYS A 434 -9.38 -14.84 -35.37
CA LYS A 434 -10.61 -15.35 -34.74
C LYS A 434 -10.70 -16.85 -34.97
N ARG A 435 -10.64 -17.62 -33.89
CA ARG A 435 -11.09 -19.00 -33.87
C ARG A 435 -12.62 -19.02 -34.00
N ILE A 436 -13.15 -19.98 -34.75
CA ILE A 436 -14.56 -20.35 -34.65
C ILE A 436 -14.75 -20.86 -33.21
N GLU A 437 -15.67 -20.27 -32.47
CA GLU A 437 -15.90 -20.60 -31.07
C GLU A 437 -16.37 -22.07 -30.96
N GLY A 438 -15.65 -22.92 -30.22
CA GLY A 438 -16.05 -24.31 -29.97
C GLY A 438 -15.16 -25.39 -30.58
N HIS A 439 -13.91 -25.12 -30.95
CA HIS A 439 -12.97 -26.16 -31.38
C HIS A 439 -12.39 -26.91 -30.17
N LEU A 440 -12.08 -28.21 -30.30
CA LEU A 440 -11.48 -29.06 -29.23
C LEU A 440 -10.14 -28.54 -28.66
N THR A 441 -9.57 -27.49 -29.25
CA THR A 441 -8.31 -26.84 -28.83
C THR A 441 -8.53 -25.46 -28.21
N ASP A 442 -9.79 -25.05 -28.02
CA ASP A 442 -10.16 -23.86 -27.29
C ASP A 442 -9.93 -24.04 -25.80
N ALA A 443 -9.57 -22.94 -25.13
CA ALA A 443 -9.39 -22.96 -23.70
C ALA A 443 -10.73 -23.37 -23.06
N ALA A 444 -10.68 -24.37 -22.18
CA ALA A 444 -11.83 -24.77 -21.38
C ALA A 444 -12.33 -23.52 -20.62
N LYS A 445 -13.59 -23.16 -20.87
CA LYS A 445 -14.26 -22.10 -20.11
C LYS A 445 -14.46 -22.60 -18.68
N LEU A 446 -13.98 -21.80 -17.72
CA LEU A 446 -14.00 -22.13 -16.29
C LEU A 446 -15.01 -21.27 -15.53
N ASP A 447 -15.99 -20.68 -16.22
CA ASP A 447 -16.94 -19.72 -15.64
C ASP A 447 -17.77 -20.31 -14.48
N LYS A 448 -17.96 -21.64 -14.47
CA LYS A 448 -18.64 -22.38 -13.40
C LYS A 448 -17.72 -22.80 -12.25
N TYR A 449 -16.41 -22.58 -12.37
CA TYR A 449 -15.41 -23.05 -11.41
C TYR A 449 -14.88 -21.90 -10.56
N ASN A 450 -14.64 -22.17 -9.27
CA ASN A 450 -13.79 -21.32 -8.44
C ASN A 450 -12.33 -21.61 -8.80
N VAL A 451 -11.71 -20.70 -9.56
CA VAL A 451 -10.32 -20.86 -10.01
C VAL A 451 -9.36 -20.27 -8.99
N ILE A 452 -8.58 -21.14 -8.34
CA ILE A 452 -7.52 -20.74 -7.41
C ILE A 452 -6.16 -20.83 -8.11
N HIS A 453 -5.25 -19.94 -7.74
CA HIS A 453 -3.94 -19.85 -8.37
C HIS A 453 -2.90 -20.53 -7.48
N TYR A 454 -2.03 -21.33 -8.09
CA TYR A 454 -0.91 -21.96 -7.41
C TYR A 454 0.38 -21.67 -8.16
N LEU A 455 1.42 -21.28 -7.43
CA LEU A 455 2.75 -21.07 -7.99
C LEU A 455 3.74 -22.05 -7.37
N SER A 456 4.39 -22.84 -8.21
CA SER A 456 5.48 -23.69 -7.75
C SER A 456 6.71 -22.87 -7.38
N THR A 457 7.30 -23.18 -6.23
CA THR A 457 8.57 -22.59 -5.79
C THR A 457 9.79 -23.34 -6.34
N LYS A 458 9.58 -24.46 -7.03
CA LYS A 458 10.67 -25.33 -7.51
C LYS A 458 11.20 -24.79 -8.85
N VAL A 459 12.51 -24.57 -8.90
CA VAL A 459 13.20 -24.16 -10.13
C VAL A 459 13.36 -25.39 -11.01
N GLY A 460 12.90 -25.30 -12.26
CA GLY A 460 13.04 -26.40 -13.22
C GLY A 460 12.03 -27.53 -13.05
N ILE A 461 10.85 -27.22 -12.50
CA ILE A 461 9.77 -28.19 -12.30
C ILE A 461 9.31 -28.78 -13.64
N THR A 462 9.12 -30.10 -13.69
CA THR A 462 8.54 -30.75 -14.87
C THR A 462 7.02 -30.56 -14.87
N GLU A 463 6.38 -30.92 -15.98
CA GLU A 463 4.93 -30.78 -16.04
C GLU A 463 4.21 -31.76 -15.12
N GLU A 464 4.73 -32.97 -15.04
CA GLU A 464 4.23 -34.05 -14.17
C GLU A 464 4.32 -33.61 -12.70
N GLU A 465 5.47 -33.07 -12.29
CA GLU A 465 5.67 -32.55 -10.94
C GLU A 465 4.73 -31.36 -10.63
N LEU A 466 4.49 -30.45 -11.59
CA LEU A 466 3.56 -29.34 -11.39
C LEU A 466 2.12 -29.83 -11.25
N ILE A 467 1.73 -30.87 -12.00
CA ILE A 467 0.42 -31.51 -11.86
C ILE A 467 0.29 -32.13 -10.47
N GLU A 468 1.31 -32.81 -9.97
CA GLU A 468 1.31 -33.38 -8.61
C GLU A 468 1.18 -32.30 -7.54
N GLU A 469 1.97 -31.23 -7.61
CA GLU A 469 1.87 -30.10 -6.67
C GLU A 469 0.47 -29.44 -6.73
N ALA A 470 -0.08 -29.28 -7.94
CA ALA A 470 -1.42 -28.72 -8.14
C ALA A 470 -2.53 -29.63 -7.58
N LYS A 471 -2.40 -30.95 -7.72
CA LYS A 471 -3.32 -31.93 -7.13
C LYS A 471 -3.24 -31.93 -5.62
N GLN A 472 -2.03 -31.89 -5.05
CA GLN A 472 -1.83 -31.76 -3.61
C GLN A 472 -2.46 -30.46 -3.10
N TYR A 473 -2.25 -29.36 -3.81
CA TYR A 473 -2.88 -28.08 -3.49
C TYR A 473 -4.40 -28.15 -3.56
N TRP A 474 -4.98 -28.73 -4.62
CA TRP A 474 -6.42 -28.96 -4.75
C TRP A 474 -6.97 -29.84 -3.61
N ALA A 475 -6.25 -30.90 -3.24
CA ALA A 475 -6.63 -31.83 -2.19
C ALA A 475 -6.65 -31.15 -0.81
N ASN A 476 -5.67 -30.29 -0.53
CA ASN A 476 -5.55 -29.57 0.73
C ASN A 476 -6.39 -28.29 0.79
N TYR A 477 -6.77 -27.73 -0.36
CA TYR A 477 -7.59 -26.53 -0.39
C TYR A 477 -8.99 -26.83 0.13
N ASN A 478 -9.41 -26.03 1.11
CA ASN A 478 -10.77 -26.04 1.61
C ASN A 478 -11.56 -24.92 0.92
N PRO A 479 -12.41 -25.24 -0.08
CA PRO A 479 -13.22 -24.24 -0.77
C PRO A 479 -14.38 -23.73 0.09
N ASN A 480 -14.61 -24.38 1.23
CA ASN A 480 -15.60 -23.97 2.20
C ASN A 480 -14.92 -23.16 3.30
N GLY A 481 -15.32 -21.91 3.45
CA GLY A 481 -14.68 -21.02 4.39
C GLY A 481 -15.33 -19.67 4.47
N ILE A 482 -14.91 -18.93 5.49
CA ILE A 482 -15.35 -17.56 5.73
C ILE A 482 -14.45 -16.64 4.92
N SER A 483 -15.06 -15.76 4.14
CA SER A 483 -14.38 -14.82 3.25
C SER A 483 -15.21 -13.57 3.05
N GLY A 484 -14.57 -12.47 2.68
CA GLY A 484 -15.23 -11.20 2.42
C GLY A 484 -14.38 -10.06 2.92
N SER A 485 -15.01 -9.11 3.58
CA SER A 485 -14.31 -8.04 4.28
C SER A 485 -14.88 -7.84 5.68
N ILE A 486 -14.09 -7.18 6.53
CA ILE A 486 -14.53 -6.65 7.81
C ILE A 486 -14.14 -5.18 7.86
N VAL A 487 -15.00 -4.35 8.44
CA VAL A 487 -14.67 -2.95 8.71
C VAL A 487 -14.31 -2.84 10.18
N ILE A 488 -13.07 -2.48 10.46
CA ILE A 488 -12.56 -2.27 11.82
C ILE A 488 -12.41 -0.79 12.14
N PHE A 489 -12.30 -0.47 13.43
CA PHE A 489 -11.86 0.84 13.88
C PHE A 489 -10.39 1.09 13.48
N GLY A 490 -10.04 2.37 13.28
CA GLY A 490 -8.76 2.76 12.69
C GLY A 490 -7.55 2.74 13.64
N ASP A 491 -7.78 2.65 14.94
CA ASP A 491 -6.76 2.44 15.98
C ASP A 491 -6.07 1.07 15.88
N LEU A 492 -6.77 0.06 15.35
CA LEU A 492 -6.17 -1.22 15.02
C LEU A 492 -5.42 -1.16 13.67
N PHE A 493 -4.15 -0.76 13.74
CA PHE A 493 -3.35 -0.50 12.54
C PHE A 493 -2.77 -1.77 11.87
N ILE A 494 -3.60 -2.51 11.13
CA ILE A 494 -3.22 -3.66 10.29
C ILE A 494 -2.76 -3.24 8.88
N LYS A 495 -1.72 -3.86 8.32
CA LYS A 495 -1.21 -3.56 6.96
C LYS A 495 -1.57 -4.68 5.96
N PRO A 496 -1.63 -4.39 4.64
CA PRO A 496 -1.70 -5.47 3.65
C PRO A 496 -0.54 -6.45 3.82
N THR A 497 -0.77 -7.71 3.44
CA THR A 497 0.13 -8.86 3.62
C THR A 497 0.33 -9.36 5.06
N GLU A 498 -0.21 -8.67 6.08
CA GLU A 498 -0.21 -9.17 7.45
C GLU A 498 -1.14 -10.38 7.61
N ILE A 499 -0.78 -11.25 8.54
CA ILE A 499 -1.68 -12.30 9.04
C ILE A 499 -2.28 -11.79 10.34
N VAL A 500 -3.60 -11.93 10.46
CA VAL A 500 -4.39 -11.51 11.63
C VAL A 500 -5.16 -12.70 12.18
N GLY A 501 -5.36 -12.75 13.49
CA GLY A 501 -6.27 -13.70 14.14
C GLY A 501 -7.62 -13.04 14.37
N LEU A 502 -8.70 -13.70 13.98
CA LEU A 502 -10.06 -13.24 14.28
C LEU A 502 -10.65 -14.09 15.40
N ILE A 503 -11.22 -13.46 16.41
CA ILE A 503 -11.86 -14.12 17.55
C ILE A 503 -13.28 -13.59 17.69
N ASP A 504 -14.25 -14.48 17.60
CA ASP A 504 -15.67 -14.26 17.84
C ASP A 504 -16.16 -15.35 18.82
N VAL A 505 -16.51 -14.95 20.03
CA VAL A 505 -17.04 -15.86 21.06
C VAL A 505 -18.48 -16.29 20.74
N ARG A 506 -19.23 -15.46 20.00
CA ARG A 506 -20.63 -15.72 19.63
C ARG A 506 -20.75 -16.61 18.39
N GLN A 507 -19.80 -16.49 17.47
CA GLN A 507 -19.74 -17.28 16.22
C GLN A 507 -18.36 -17.92 16.03
N PRO A 508 -18.03 -18.99 16.80
CA PRO A 508 -16.70 -19.59 16.80
C PRO A 508 -16.23 -20.14 15.45
N GLU A 509 -17.13 -20.36 14.48
CA GLU A 509 -16.76 -20.72 13.10
C GLU A 509 -15.82 -19.70 12.45
N LYS A 510 -15.96 -18.41 12.80
CA LYS A 510 -15.10 -17.31 12.37
C LYS A 510 -13.68 -17.41 12.92
N ASN A 511 -13.46 -18.16 14.01
CA ASN A 511 -12.22 -18.09 14.77
C ASN A 511 -11.05 -18.72 14.03
N GLY A 512 -10.02 -17.95 13.77
CA GLY A 512 -8.78 -18.44 13.19
C GLY A 512 -7.97 -17.36 12.51
N TYR A 513 -7.01 -17.78 11.70
CA TYR A 513 -6.09 -16.90 11.02
C TYR A 513 -6.60 -16.54 9.64
N TYR A 514 -6.39 -15.27 9.27
CA TYR A 514 -6.75 -14.71 7.97
C TYR A 514 -5.57 -13.93 7.40
N TYR A 515 -5.43 -14.01 6.08
CA TYR A 515 -4.49 -13.20 5.33
C TYR A 515 -5.17 -11.90 4.90
N VAL A 516 -4.51 -10.76 5.11
CA VAL A 516 -5.04 -9.46 4.70
C VAL A 516 -4.51 -9.11 3.31
N GLU A 517 -5.38 -9.11 2.31
CA GLU A 517 -5.00 -8.86 0.92
C GLU A 517 -4.88 -7.36 0.61
N ALA A 518 -5.82 -6.58 1.11
CA ALA A 518 -5.93 -5.16 0.90
C ALA A 518 -6.60 -4.49 2.10
N VAL A 519 -6.26 -3.22 2.31
CA VAL A 519 -6.82 -2.37 3.35
C VAL A 519 -7.26 -1.05 2.72
N ASN A 520 -8.54 -0.75 2.85
CA ASN A 520 -9.08 0.55 2.45
C ASN A 520 -9.35 1.37 3.71
N THR A 521 -8.59 2.45 3.89
CA THR A 521 -8.75 3.37 5.01
C THR A 521 -9.70 4.50 4.61
N THR A 522 -10.66 4.79 5.47
CA THR A 522 -11.57 5.93 5.35
C THR A 522 -11.54 6.75 6.63
N PHE A 523 -11.52 8.07 6.50
CA PHE A 523 -11.57 9.02 7.61
C PHE A 523 -12.50 10.16 7.22
N GLY A 524 -13.36 10.59 8.13
CA GLY A 524 -14.29 11.70 7.90
C GLY A 524 -15.47 11.65 8.87
N VAL A 525 -16.64 12.10 8.41
CA VAL A 525 -17.87 12.20 9.22
C VAL A 525 -18.29 10.87 9.83
N ASN A 526 -18.03 9.74 9.15
CA ASN A 526 -18.35 8.40 9.63
C ASN A 526 -17.28 7.79 10.55
N GLY A 527 -16.32 8.60 11.01
CA GLY A 527 -15.19 8.15 11.83
C GLY A 527 -13.98 7.72 11.02
N TYR A 528 -12.97 7.19 11.73
CA TYR A 528 -11.81 6.54 11.14
C TYR A 528 -12.03 5.02 11.10
N ARG A 529 -12.15 4.47 9.89
CA ARG A 529 -12.47 3.06 9.64
C ARG A 529 -11.52 2.46 8.63
N ARG A 530 -11.28 1.16 8.75
CA ARG A 530 -10.40 0.42 7.84
C ARG A 530 -11.09 -0.86 7.41
N GLU A 531 -11.35 -0.98 6.12
CA GLU A 531 -11.93 -2.19 5.54
C GLU A 531 -10.81 -3.15 5.14
N LEU A 532 -10.75 -4.29 5.84
CA LEU A 532 -9.79 -5.36 5.57
C LEU A 532 -10.42 -6.37 4.61
N SER A 533 -9.84 -6.53 3.42
CA SER A 533 -10.23 -7.59 2.50
C SER A 533 -9.54 -8.90 2.91
N ILE A 534 -10.34 -9.87 3.37
CA ILE A 534 -9.87 -11.18 3.82
C ILE A 534 -10.44 -12.29 2.91
N PRO A 535 -9.64 -12.77 1.93
CA PRO A 535 -10.14 -13.63 0.86
C PRO A 535 -10.50 -15.04 1.33
N PHE A 536 -9.86 -15.54 2.40
CA PHE A 536 -10.17 -16.84 3.00
C PHE A 536 -9.48 -17.00 4.37
N LYS A 537 -10.04 -17.88 5.20
CA LYS A 537 -9.42 -18.39 6.43
C LYS A 537 -8.23 -19.30 6.07
N ILE A 538 -7.03 -18.96 6.55
CA ILE A 538 -5.79 -19.67 6.21
C ILE A 538 -5.48 -20.83 7.15
N ALA A 539 -5.89 -20.72 8.42
CA ALA A 539 -5.72 -21.76 9.43
C ALA A 539 -6.70 -21.54 10.58
N THR A 540 -7.00 -22.61 11.33
CA THR A 540 -7.73 -22.51 12.60
C THR A 540 -6.74 -22.34 13.75
N PHE A 541 -7.17 -21.75 14.85
CA PHE A 541 -6.35 -21.72 16.06
C PHE A 541 -6.00 -23.14 16.52
N SER A 542 -4.74 -23.34 16.90
CA SER A 542 -4.23 -24.63 17.37
C SER A 542 -4.72 -24.98 18.78
N LYS A 543 -5.08 -23.97 19.56
CA LYS A 543 -5.61 -24.06 20.91
C LYS A 543 -6.96 -23.34 20.99
N THR A 544 -7.79 -23.76 21.95
CA THR A 544 -9.06 -23.10 22.24
C THR A 544 -8.83 -21.67 22.70
N VAL A 545 -9.72 -20.76 22.30
CA VAL A 545 -9.75 -19.38 22.79
C VAL A 545 -9.96 -19.39 24.30
N GLN A 546 -9.10 -18.70 25.04
CA GLN A 546 -9.25 -18.46 26.47
C GLN A 546 -10.04 -17.17 26.68
N ILE A 547 -11.13 -17.26 27.43
CA ILE A 547 -11.95 -16.10 27.81
C ILE A 547 -11.40 -15.60 29.15
N ILE A 548 -10.93 -14.36 29.16
CA ILE A 548 -10.29 -13.69 30.30
C ILE A 548 -11.19 -12.57 30.81
#